data_AF-A0A1C3PWN6-F1
#
_entry.id   AF-A0A1C3PWN6-F1
#
_cell.length_a   1.000
_cell.length_b   1.000
_cell.length_c   1.000
_cell.angle_alpha   90.00
_cell.angle_beta   90.00
_cell.angle_gamma   90.00
#
_symmetry.space_group_name_H-M   'P 1'
#
loop_
_entity.id
_entity.type
_entity.pdbx_description
1 polymer ?
#
loop_
_entity_poly.entity_id
_entity_poly.type
_entity_poly.pdbx_seq_one_letter_code
_entity_poly.pdbx_strand_id
1 'polypeptide(L)'
;MEKLIVVGEKFTDFARRHENVLTVNEFERFVWSGELAGVDKIVIGQGVQLDDISRTICIIRQHYPDKIRQIVNLQDLYYQNNRDHQRLVHKRKKANILITSPEQRDEDSYCARLILQDASELLCDHQTGQHIQGMVLIEAARQTIIATSEKFLLAEAGVAMAEKYFTLSSLQVAFSCFVFPLPVTIVLNVVSRKSSAHGRFTCECSVGFDQTGTRKAEVGFSFSVYDLNYITRKECEQAAQCHQHYLVSIEQGDGDEHRLF
;
A
#
# COMPACT_ATOMS: atom_id res chain seq x y z
N MET A 1 -2.62 -14.26 -29.69
CA MET A 1 -2.54 -12.94 -29.02
C MET A 1 -2.13 -13.23 -27.59
N GLU A 2 -0.84 -13.12 -27.33
CA GLU A 2 -0.26 -13.58 -26.07
C GLU A 2 -0.08 -12.38 -25.14
N LYS A 3 -0.55 -12.52 -23.90
CA LYS A 3 -0.49 -11.49 -22.88
C LYS A 3 0.59 -11.91 -21.90
N LEU A 4 1.59 -11.07 -21.69
CA LEU A 4 2.68 -11.33 -20.76
C LEU A 4 2.48 -10.54 -19.48
N ILE A 5 2.65 -11.18 -18.33
CA ILE A 5 2.61 -10.53 -17.01
C ILE A 5 4.04 -10.49 -16.45
N VAL A 6 4.45 -9.34 -15.94
CA VAL A 6 5.76 -9.16 -15.30
C VAL A 6 5.55 -8.90 -13.82
N VAL A 7 6.18 -9.70 -12.96
CA VAL A 7 6.14 -9.57 -11.50
C VAL A 7 7.55 -9.40 -10.92
N GLY A 8 7.66 -8.97 -9.67
CA GLY A 8 8.95 -8.91 -8.97
C GLY A 8 9.58 -10.29 -8.75
N GLU A 9 10.89 -10.29 -8.49
CA GLU A 9 11.68 -11.48 -8.16
C GLU A 9 11.15 -12.21 -6.92
N LYS A 10 10.59 -11.47 -5.95
CA LYS A 10 9.99 -12.08 -4.76
C LYS A 10 8.78 -12.95 -5.08
N PHE A 11 8.21 -12.85 -6.28
CA PHE A 11 7.09 -13.67 -6.76
C PHE A 11 7.51 -14.77 -7.74
N THR A 12 8.77 -15.21 -7.70
CA THR A 12 9.31 -16.30 -8.55
C THR A 12 8.43 -17.56 -8.53
N ASP A 13 7.88 -17.90 -7.36
CA ASP A 13 7.06 -19.09 -7.16
C ASP A 13 5.70 -18.97 -7.87
N PHE A 14 5.14 -17.76 -7.94
CA PHE A 14 3.97 -17.46 -8.77
C PHE A 14 4.31 -17.57 -10.25
N ALA A 15 5.42 -16.96 -10.69
CA ALA A 15 5.85 -16.98 -12.09
C ALA A 15 6.06 -18.40 -12.62
N ARG A 16 6.80 -19.24 -11.90
CA ARG A 16 7.09 -20.64 -12.30
C ARG A 16 5.87 -21.53 -12.46
N ARG A 17 4.76 -21.22 -11.79
CA ARG A 17 3.54 -22.04 -11.80
C ARG A 17 2.53 -21.63 -12.87
N HIS A 18 2.76 -20.52 -13.57
CA HIS A 18 1.80 -19.97 -14.52
C HIS A 18 2.48 -19.64 -15.84
N GLU A 19 1.86 -20.09 -16.94
CA GLU A 19 2.27 -19.68 -18.27
C GLU A 19 2.11 -18.17 -18.45
N ASN A 20 3.00 -17.56 -19.23
CA ASN A 20 3.00 -16.14 -19.55
C ASN A 20 3.18 -15.20 -18.34
N VAL A 21 3.80 -15.68 -17.27
CA VAL A 21 4.24 -14.85 -16.14
C VAL A 21 5.76 -14.96 -16.02
N LEU A 22 6.45 -13.82 -16.03
CA LEU A 22 7.90 -13.75 -15.87
C LEU A 22 8.25 -12.86 -14.68
N THR A 23 9.34 -13.17 -13.97
CA THR A 23 9.97 -12.18 -13.09
C THR A 23 10.62 -11.06 -13.91
N VAL A 24 11.05 -9.98 -13.27
CA VAL A 24 11.71 -8.84 -13.96
C VAL A 24 12.96 -9.30 -14.70
N ASN A 25 13.79 -10.14 -14.07
CA ASN A 25 15.00 -10.70 -14.65
C ASN A 25 14.71 -11.65 -15.83
N GLU A 26 13.68 -12.49 -15.69
CA GLU A 26 13.25 -13.39 -16.77
C GLU A 26 12.70 -12.60 -17.95
N PHE A 27 11.91 -11.56 -17.68
CA PHE A 27 11.37 -10.65 -18.68
C PHE A 27 12.48 -9.89 -19.41
N GLU A 28 13.49 -9.39 -18.70
CA GLU A 28 14.65 -8.75 -19.32
C GLU A 28 15.34 -9.73 -20.29
N ARG A 29 15.67 -10.96 -19.86
CA ARG A 29 16.30 -11.97 -20.72
C ARG A 29 15.44 -12.32 -21.94
N PHE A 30 14.14 -12.46 -21.75
CA PHE A 30 13.17 -12.76 -22.82
C PHE A 30 13.13 -11.65 -23.89
N VAL A 31 13.23 -10.38 -23.48
CA VAL A 31 13.31 -9.26 -24.41
C VAL A 31 14.64 -9.24 -25.16
N TRP A 32 15.76 -9.52 -24.46
CA TRP A 32 17.09 -9.55 -25.07
C TRP A 32 17.30 -10.72 -26.05
N SER A 33 16.66 -11.87 -25.84
CA SER A 33 16.73 -13.00 -26.77
C SER A 33 15.93 -12.79 -28.04
N GLY A 34 15.07 -11.76 -28.08
CA GLY A 34 14.21 -11.46 -29.22
C GLY A 34 12.99 -12.38 -29.35
N GLU A 35 12.69 -13.15 -28.32
CA GLU A 35 11.60 -14.13 -28.24
C GLU A 35 10.20 -13.52 -28.07
N LEU A 36 10.03 -12.21 -28.31
CA LEU A 36 8.75 -11.48 -28.23
C LEU A 36 7.76 -11.85 -29.36
N ALA A 37 7.91 -13.01 -30.01
CA ALA A 37 7.03 -13.44 -31.08
C ALA A 37 5.66 -13.86 -30.52
N GLY A 38 4.61 -13.07 -30.78
CA GLY A 38 3.24 -13.40 -30.38
C GLY A 38 2.68 -12.59 -29.21
N VAL A 39 3.55 -11.92 -28.45
CA VAL A 39 3.17 -10.98 -27.39
C VAL A 39 2.81 -9.63 -27.98
N ASP A 40 1.61 -9.12 -27.69
CA ASP A 40 1.19 -7.76 -28.08
C ASP A 40 0.84 -6.87 -26.89
N LYS A 41 0.75 -7.46 -25.69
CA LYS A 41 0.36 -6.79 -24.46
C LYS A 41 1.20 -7.27 -23.28
N ILE A 42 1.76 -6.31 -22.55
CA ILE A 42 2.52 -6.52 -21.33
C ILE A 42 1.75 -5.91 -20.17
N VAL A 43 1.60 -6.64 -19.07
CA VAL A 43 0.94 -6.17 -17.85
C VAL A 43 1.95 -6.14 -16.72
N ILE A 44 2.12 -4.96 -16.13
CA ILE A 44 2.94 -4.81 -14.93
C ILE A 44 2.12 -5.27 -13.72
N GLY A 45 2.61 -6.32 -13.06
CA GLY A 45 2.11 -6.85 -11.80
C GLY A 45 2.82 -6.24 -10.60
N GLN A 46 2.76 -6.95 -9.47
CA GLN A 46 3.32 -6.50 -8.20
C GLN A 46 4.77 -6.94 -8.03
N GLY A 47 5.53 -6.18 -7.23
CA GLY A 47 6.96 -6.41 -6.97
C GLY A 47 7.89 -5.70 -7.96
N VAL A 48 7.36 -5.17 -9.06
CA VAL A 48 8.13 -4.49 -10.10
C VAL A 48 8.48 -3.06 -9.70
N GLN A 49 9.73 -2.66 -9.87
CA GLN A 49 10.18 -1.28 -9.66
C GLN A 49 10.40 -0.57 -10.99
N LEU A 50 10.17 0.75 -11.01
CA LEU A 50 10.37 1.54 -12.23
C LEU A 50 11.82 1.47 -12.71
N ASP A 51 12.78 1.56 -11.79
CA ASP A 51 14.22 1.60 -12.11
C ASP A 51 14.66 0.28 -12.76
N ASP A 52 14.09 -0.86 -12.33
CA ASP A 52 14.45 -2.19 -12.83
C ASP A 52 13.91 -2.43 -14.25
N ILE A 53 12.70 -1.92 -14.56
CA ILE A 53 12.04 -2.23 -15.84
C ILE A 53 12.25 -1.15 -16.91
N SER A 54 12.65 0.08 -16.54
CA SER A 54 12.72 1.22 -17.46
C SER A 54 13.62 0.98 -18.67
N ARG A 55 14.76 0.32 -18.47
CA ARG A 55 15.70 -0.01 -19.55
C ARG A 55 15.08 -0.99 -20.54
N THR A 56 14.46 -2.06 -20.03
CA THR A 56 13.78 -3.07 -20.84
C THR A 56 12.63 -2.47 -21.64
N ILE A 57 11.85 -1.56 -21.03
CA ILE A 57 10.78 -0.83 -21.75
C ILE A 57 11.36 0.06 -22.86
N CYS A 58 12.50 0.72 -22.63
CA CYS A 58 13.15 1.53 -23.66
C CYS A 58 13.56 0.68 -24.87
N ILE A 59 14.17 -0.48 -24.63
CA ILE A 59 14.53 -1.45 -25.66
C ILE A 59 13.29 -1.91 -26.44
N ILE A 60 12.20 -2.24 -25.74
CA ILE A 60 10.95 -2.65 -26.38
C ILE A 60 10.43 -1.57 -27.33
N ARG A 61 10.38 -0.32 -26.85
CA ARG A 61 9.89 0.80 -27.65
C ARG A 61 10.78 1.10 -28.85
N GLN A 62 12.08 0.88 -28.74
CA GLN A 62 13.04 1.13 -29.82
C GLN A 62 13.05 0.02 -30.88
N HIS A 63 12.99 -1.24 -30.47
CA HIS A 63 13.19 -2.39 -31.36
C HIS A 63 11.91 -3.12 -31.75
N TYR A 64 10.82 -2.94 -31.00
CA TYR A 64 9.55 -3.63 -31.22
C TYR A 64 8.31 -2.69 -31.19
N PRO A 65 8.37 -1.45 -31.73
CA PRO A 65 7.30 -0.45 -31.59
C PRO A 65 5.96 -0.93 -32.14
N ASP A 66 5.96 -1.72 -33.22
CA ASP A 66 4.74 -2.20 -33.88
C ASP A 66 4.22 -3.53 -33.32
N LYS A 67 5.03 -4.24 -32.50
CA LYS A 67 4.64 -5.53 -31.92
C LYS A 67 3.94 -5.34 -30.57
N ILE A 68 4.55 -4.57 -29.66
CA ILE A 68 3.99 -4.33 -28.33
C ILE A 68 3.08 -3.10 -28.38
N ARG A 69 1.78 -3.36 -28.54
CA ARG A 69 0.75 -2.32 -28.64
C ARG A 69 0.48 -1.64 -27.32
N GLN A 70 0.64 -2.35 -26.21
CA GLN A 70 0.26 -1.84 -24.90
C GLN A 70 1.14 -2.39 -23.77
N ILE A 71 1.59 -1.49 -22.88
CA ILE A 71 2.15 -1.83 -21.58
C ILE A 71 1.20 -1.25 -20.52
N VAL A 72 0.51 -2.12 -19.80
CA VAL A 72 -0.53 -1.77 -18.81
C VAL A 72 0.11 -1.57 -17.44
N ASN A 73 -0.41 -0.60 -16.68
CA ASN A 73 0.01 -0.24 -15.31
C ASN A 73 1.44 0.32 -15.16
N LEU A 74 2.17 0.53 -16.26
CA LEU A 74 3.50 1.15 -16.21
C LEU A 74 3.46 2.56 -15.58
N GLN A 75 2.41 3.33 -15.86
CA GLN A 75 2.24 4.69 -15.33
C GLN A 75 2.15 4.72 -13.81
N ASP A 76 1.70 3.63 -13.19
CA ASP A 76 1.46 3.56 -11.74
C ASP A 76 2.78 3.60 -10.98
N LEU A 77 3.83 3.01 -11.54
CA LEU A 77 5.16 2.97 -10.93
C LEU A 77 5.76 4.37 -10.76
N TYR A 78 5.29 5.37 -11.52
CA TYR A 78 5.75 6.75 -11.39
C TYR A 78 5.28 7.41 -10.09
N TYR A 79 4.18 6.94 -9.47
CA TYR A 79 3.74 7.46 -8.17
C TYR A 79 4.79 7.23 -7.07
N GLN A 80 5.59 6.16 -7.16
CA GLN A 80 6.65 5.88 -6.19
C GLN A 80 7.82 6.88 -6.29
N ASN A 81 7.97 7.59 -7.42
CA ASN A 81 9.01 8.61 -7.59
C ASN A 81 8.45 10.06 -7.48
N ASN A 82 7.17 10.22 -7.17
CA ASN A 82 6.54 11.52 -6.99
C ASN A 82 6.67 11.98 -5.52
N ARG A 83 7.35 13.11 -5.28
CA ARG A 83 7.60 13.64 -3.93
C ARG A 83 6.33 14.11 -3.22
N ASP A 84 5.36 14.66 -3.95
CA ASP A 84 4.11 15.12 -3.35
C ASP A 84 3.23 13.92 -2.98
N HIS A 85 3.21 12.89 -3.82
CA HIS A 85 2.55 11.63 -3.48
C HIS A 85 3.23 10.92 -2.31
N GLN A 86 4.57 10.94 -2.24
CA GLN A 86 5.33 10.40 -1.12
C GLN A 86 4.94 11.06 0.22
N ARG A 87 4.77 12.39 0.23
CA ARG A 87 4.26 13.12 1.39
C ARG A 87 2.82 12.73 1.70
N LEU A 88 1.97 12.63 0.68
CA LEU A 88 0.55 12.30 0.80
C LEU A 88 0.32 10.95 1.51
N VAL A 89 1.16 9.95 1.26
CA VAL A 89 1.05 8.61 1.89
C VAL A 89 1.87 8.46 3.18
N HIS A 90 2.52 9.54 3.65
CA HIS A 90 3.33 9.58 4.87
C HIS A 90 4.48 8.57 4.88
N LYS A 91 5.22 8.44 3.76
CA LYS A 91 6.38 7.53 3.66
C LYS A 91 7.66 8.27 3.37
N ARG A 92 8.75 7.84 4.01
CA ARG A 92 10.11 8.38 3.76
C ARG A 92 10.84 7.66 2.65
N LYS A 93 10.59 6.35 2.47
CA LYS A 93 11.23 5.51 1.46
C LYS A 93 10.26 5.22 0.32
N LYS A 94 10.69 5.42 -0.93
CA LYS A 94 9.88 5.16 -2.13
C LYS A 94 9.37 3.72 -2.22
N ALA A 95 10.18 2.76 -1.78
CA ALA A 95 9.83 1.34 -1.75
C ALA A 95 8.69 0.98 -0.80
N ASN A 96 8.35 1.87 0.13
CA ASN A 96 7.26 1.67 1.09
C ASN A 96 5.97 2.38 0.68
N ILE A 97 5.94 3.04 -0.49
CA ILE A 97 4.71 3.59 -1.09
C ILE A 97 3.98 2.43 -1.76
N LEU A 98 2.78 2.12 -1.28
CA LEU A 98 2.03 0.91 -1.68
C LEU A 98 0.81 1.20 -2.56
N ILE A 99 0.42 2.47 -2.71
CA ILE A 99 -0.79 2.84 -3.44
C ILE A 99 -0.52 3.95 -4.44
N THR A 100 -1.30 4.00 -5.52
CA THR A 100 -1.41 5.20 -6.37
C THR A 100 -2.13 6.32 -5.61
N SER A 101 -2.12 7.54 -6.16
CA SER A 101 -2.94 8.63 -5.59
C SER A 101 -4.42 8.22 -5.65
N PRO A 102 -5.20 8.41 -4.56
CA PRO A 102 -6.63 8.12 -4.58
C PRO A 102 -7.40 9.04 -5.54
N GLU A 103 -8.40 8.49 -6.20
CA GLU A 103 -9.35 9.18 -7.07
C GLU A 103 -10.76 9.03 -6.50
N GLN A 104 -11.53 10.11 -6.48
CA GLN A 104 -12.94 10.03 -6.08
C GLN A 104 -13.76 9.35 -7.18
N ARG A 105 -14.58 8.38 -6.78
CA ARG A 105 -15.50 7.65 -7.67
C ARG A 105 -16.92 8.18 -7.54
N ASP A 106 -17.37 8.32 -6.30
CA ASP A 106 -18.67 8.82 -5.90
C ASP A 106 -18.52 9.72 -4.66
N GLU A 107 -19.62 10.20 -4.08
CA GLU A 107 -19.62 11.10 -2.92
C GLU A 107 -18.78 10.54 -1.74
N ASP A 108 -18.99 9.28 -1.38
CA ASP A 108 -18.34 8.62 -0.25
C ASP A 108 -17.45 7.44 -0.66
N SER A 109 -17.10 7.34 -1.94
CA SER A 109 -16.31 6.24 -2.49
C SER A 109 -15.08 6.74 -3.25
N TYR A 110 -13.93 6.14 -2.95
CA TYR A 110 -12.64 6.49 -3.51
C TYR A 110 -11.91 5.23 -3.95
N CYS A 111 -11.10 5.35 -5.00
CA CYS A 111 -10.30 4.24 -5.50
C CYS A 111 -8.82 4.57 -5.59
N ALA A 112 -7.99 3.56 -5.40
CA ALA A 112 -6.57 3.57 -5.72
C ALA A 112 -6.18 2.21 -6.29
N ARG A 113 -4.91 2.03 -6.67
CA ARG A 113 -4.37 0.73 -7.06
C ARG A 113 -3.16 0.39 -6.21
N LEU A 114 -2.98 -0.90 -5.93
CA LEU A 114 -1.80 -1.40 -5.23
C LEU A 114 -0.58 -1.32 -6.17
N ILE A 115 0.51 -0.73 -5.67
CA ILE A 115 1.81 -0.64 -6.31
C ILE A 115 2.91 -1.09 -5.33
N LEU A 116 3.19 -2.39 -5.32
CA LEU A 116 4.17 -2.99 -4.43
C LEU A 116 5.53 -3.10 -5.11
N GLN A 117 6.61 -2.73 -4.41
CA GLN A 117 7.99 -2.96 -4.84
C GLN A 117 8.62 -4.11 -4.06
N ASP A 118 9.47 -4.90 -4.71
CA ASP A 118 10.26 -5.94 -4.04
C ASP A 118 11.12 -5.42 -2.88
N ALA A 119 11.64 -4.19 -2.99
CA ALA A 119 12.43 -3.55 -1.93
C ALA A 119 11.58 -3.04 -0.74
N SER A 120 10.27 -3.24 -0.76
CA SER A 120 9.40 -2.85 0.36
C SER A 120 9.79 -3.60 1.63
N GLU A 121 9.81 -2.88 2.75
CA GLU A 121 10.14 -3.46 4.06
C GLU A 121 9.20 -4.61 4.45
N LEU A 122 7.95 -4.57 3.99
CA LEU A 122 6.94 -5.60 4.23
C LEU A 122 7.18 -6.90 3.45
N LEU A 123 8.12 -6.88 2.50
CA LEU A 123 8.50 -8.08 1.77
C LEU A 123 9.89 -8.59 2.17
N CYS A 124 10.60 -7.91 3.07
CA CYS A 124 11.99 -8.25 3.41
C CYS A 124 12.14 -9.51 4.27
N ASP A 125 11.04 -9.99 4.84
CA ASP A 125 11.01 -11.18 5.69
C ASP A 125 10.30 -12.35 4.96
N HIS A 126 9.75 -13.32 5.69
CA HIS A 126 9.11 -14.52 5.18
C HIS A 126 8.06 -14.25 4.09
N GLN A 127 8.29 -14.82 2.91
CA GLN A 127 7.36 -14.83 1.79
C GLN A 127 7.26 -16.24 1.22
N THR A 128 6.04 -16.65 0.82
CA THR A 128 5.86 -17.92 0.08
C THR A 128 6.21 -17.78 -1.41
N GLY A 129 6.41 -16.55 -1.88
CA GLY A 129 6.63 -16.19 -3.28
C GLY A 129 5.44 -16.44 -4.22
N GLN A 130 4.27 -16.80 -3.69
CA GLN A 130 3.05 -16.98 -4.47
C GLN A 130 2.05 -15.82 -4.33
N HIS A 131 1.78 -15.41 -3.10
CA HIS A 131 0.74 -14.43 -2.79
C HIS A 131 1.33 -13.24 -2.01
N ILE A 132 0.58 -12.14 -2.00
CA ILE A 132 0.88 -10.94 -1.25
C ILE A 132 0.46 -11.16 0.21
N GLN A 133 1.39 -10.92 1.14
CA GLN A 133 1.13 -11.08 2.57
C GLN A 133 0.03 -10.12 3.05
N GLY A 134 -0.81 -10.58 4.00
CA GLY A 134 -1.88 -9.77 4.58
C GLY A 134 -1.43 -8.43 5.17
N MET A 135 -0.22 -8.37 5.75
CA MET A 135 0.33 -7.12 6.31
C MET A 135 0.54 -6.02 5.26
N VAL A 136 0.83 -6.41 4.01
CA VAL A 136 0.90 -5.46 2.88
C VAL A 136 -0.45 -4.82 2.63
N LEU A 137 -1.54 -5.60 2.71
CA LEU A 137 -2.89 -5.11 2.49
C LEU A 137 -3.32 -4.17 3.62
N ILE A 138 -3.00 -4.50 4.88
CA ILE A 138 -3.29 -3.63 6.03
C ILE A 138 -2.58 -2.28 5.88
N GLU A 139 -1.30 -2.28 5.53
CA GLU A 139 -0.53 -1.05 5.35
C GLU A 139 -0.98 -0.26 4.12
N ALA A 140 -1.30 -0.92 3.01
CA ALA A 140 -1.86 -0.27 1.83
C ALA A 140 -3.19 0.42 2.18
N ALA A 141 -4.04 -0.23 2.97
CA ALA A 141 -5.29 0.35 3.44
C ALA A 141 -5.05 1.56 4.35
N ARG A 142 -4.07 1.48 5.26
CA ARG A 142 -3.65 2.61 6.10
C ARG A 142 -3.17 3.80 5.24
N GLN A 143 -2.40 3.56 4.18
CA GLN A 143 -2.01 4.62 3.25
C GLN A 143 -3.22 5.17 2.50
N THR A 144 -4.20 4.34 2.13
CA THR A 144 -5.42 4.79 1.46
C THR A 144 -6.23 5.73 2.35
N ILE A 145 -6.47 5.38 3.62
CA ILE A 145 -7.24 6.28 4.51
C ILE A 145 -6.53 7.62 4.72
N ILE A 146 -5.20 7.64 4.85
CA ILE A 146 -4.41 8.86 5.04
C ILE A 146 -4.47 9.72 3.77
N ALA A 147 -4.13 9.13 2.63
CA ALA A 147 -4.07 9.85 1.35
C ALA A 147 -5.44 10.39 0.93
N THR A 148 -6.51 9.61 1.11
CA THR A 148 -7.88 10.04 0.83
C THR A 148 -8.33 11.15 1.77
N SER A 149 -8.01 11.05 3.07
CA SER A 149 -8.35 12.10 4.03
C SER A 149 -7.68 13.42 3.72
N GLU A 150 -6.39 13.38 3.41
CA GLU A 150 -5.59 14.56 3.08
C GLU A 150 -6.03 15.23 1.79
N LYS A 151 -6.40 14.43 0.78
CA LYS A 151 -6.76 14.93 -0.56
C LYS A 151 -8.21 15.42 -0.64
N PHE A 152 -9.12 14.82 0.14
CA PHE A 152 -10.56 15.05 0.02
C PHE A 152 -11.22 15.38 1.36
N LEU A 153 -11.26 14.40 2.28
CA LEU A 153 -12.20 14.44 3.42
C LEU A 153 -11.98 15.61 4.38
N LEU A 154 -10.72 16.00 4.64
CA LEU A 154 -10.44 17.09 5.57
C LEU A 154 -10.88 18.45 5.02
N ALA A 155 -10.65 18.69 3.73
CA ALA A 155 -11.07 19.93 3.07
C ALA A 155 -12.60 20.02 3.00
N GLU A 156 -13.27 18.92 2.64
CA GLU A 156 -14.73 18.81 2.62
C GLU A 156 -15.35 19.04 4.00
N ALA A 157 -14.66 18.61 5.07
CA ALA A 157 -15.10 18.82 6.45
C ALA A 157 -14.76 20.21 7.01
N GLY A 158 -14.17 21.11 6.22
CA GLY A 158 -13.75 22.44 6.65
C GLY A 158 -12.60 22.44 7.66
N VAL A 159 -11.81 21.36 7.71
CA VAL A 159 -10.73 21.16 8.68
C VAL A 159 -9.41 21.65 8.07
N ALA A 160 -8.94 22.80 8.56
CA ALA A 160 -7.63 23.35 8.20
C ALA A 160 -6.66 23.17 9.37
N MET A 161 -5.68 22.27 9.21
CA MET A 161 -4.58 22.06 10.18
C MET A 161 -3.25 22.13 9.44
N ALA A 162 -2.29 22.85 10.01
CA ALA A 162 -0.96 22.99 9.42
C ALA A 162 -0.20 21.65 9.46
N GLU A 163 -0.23 20.97 10.60
CA GLU A 163 0.41 19.67 10.79
C GLU A 163 -0.60 18.67 11.36
N LYS A 164 -0.75 17.55 10.67
CA LYS A 164 -1.80 16.55 10.93
C LYS A 164 -1.19 15.29 11.53
N TYR A 165 -1.86 14.72 12.52
CA TYR A 165 -1.52 13.42 13.07
C TYR A 165 -2.74 12.49 13.02
N PHE A 166 -2.55 11.29 12.49
CA PHE A 166 -3.58 10.26 12.36
C PHE A 166 -3.45 9.23 13.48
N THR A 167 -4.54 8.99 14.20
CA THR A 167 -4.63 7.94 15.24
C THR A 167 -5.68 6.91 14.84
N LEU A 168 -5.40 5.64 15.05
CA LEU A 168 -6.36 4.56 14.87
C LEU A 168 -7.03 4.24 16.21
N SER A 169 -8.35 4.17 16.23
CA SER A 169 -9.14 3.75 17.39
C SER A 169 -9.64 2.31 17.24
N SER A 170 -9.83 1.84 16.01
CA SER A 170 -10.20 0.45 15.71
C SER A 170 -9.60 0.01 14.38
N LEU A 171 -9.33 -1.31 14.28
CA LEU A 171 -8.91 -1.99 13.07
C LEU A 171 -9.58 -3.36 13.05
N GLN A 172 -10.31 -3.66 11.98
CA GLN A 172 -10.86 -5.00 11.73
C GLN A 172 -10.42 -5.47 10.36
N VAL A 173 -9.98 -6.72 10.24
CA VAL A 173 -9.50 -7.28 8.98
C VAL A 173 -10.22 -8.59 8.68
N ALA A 174 -10.71 -8.71 7.45
CA ALA A 174 -11.26 -9.94 6.90
C ALA A 174 -10.47 -10.33 5.64
N PHE A 175 -9.91 -11.55 5.64
CA PHE A 175 -9.27 -12.14 4.46
C PHE A 175 -10.17 -13.25 3.89
N SER A 176 -10.83 -12.97 2.78
CA SER A 176 -11.72 -13.92 2.12
C SER A 176 -10.95 -14.89 1.22
N CYS A 177 -9.89 -14.41 0.57
CA CYS A 177 -9.05 -15.17 -0.36
C CYS A 177 -7.64 -14.57 -0.42
N PHE A 178 -6.67 -15.35 -0.91
CA PHE A 178 -5.34 -14.81 -1.23
C PHE A 178 -5.40 -13.74 -2.32
N VAL A 179 -4.52 -12.74 -2.19
CA VAL A 179 -4.23 -11.75 -3.22
C VAL A 179 -2.93 -12.14 -3.90
N PHE A 180 -2.94 -12.26 -5.23
CA PHE A 180 -1.78 -12.64 -6.03
C PHE A 180 -1.05 -11.40 -6.58
N PRO A 181 0.20 -11.51 -7.08
CA PRO A 181 0.98 -10.39 -7.61
C PRO A 181 0.48 -9.83 -8.95
N LEU A 182 -0.84 -9.88 -9.17
CA LEU A 182 -1.56 -9.29 -10.29
C LEU A 182 -2.08 -7.90 -9.91
N PRO A 183 -2.62 -7.11 -10.86
CA PRO A 183 -3.23 -5.82 -10.54
C PRO A 183 -4.33 -5.95 -9.49
N VAL A 184 -4.34 -5.04 -8.51
CA VAL A 184 -5.33 -4.99 -7.42
C VAL A 184 -5.89 -3.57 -7.35
N THR A 185 -7.22 -3.49 -7.35
CA THR A 185 -7.94 -2.24 -7.09
C THR A 185 -8.23 -2.14 -5.61
N ILE A 186 -7.98 -0.96 -5.04
CA ILE A 186 -8.31 -0.63 -3.66
C ILE A 186 -9.52 0.29 -3.70
N VAL A 187 -10.56 -0.03 -2.94
CA VAL A 187 -11.79 0.76 -2.85
C VAL A 187 -12.00 1.16 -1.40
N LEU A 188 -12.02 2.46 -1.11
CA LEU A 188 -12.37 3.00 0.18
C LEU A 188 -13.80 3.51 0.15
N ASN A 189 -14.62 3.11 1.11
CA ASN A 189 -15.96 3.64 1.33
C ASN A 189 -16.03 4.29 2.72
N VAL A 190 -16.48 5.54 2.78
CA VAL A 190 -16.73 6.25 4.03
C VAL A 190 -18.07 5.78 4.59
N VAL A 191 -18.06 5.31 5.84
CA VAL A 191 -19.27 4.87 6.56
C VAL A 191 -19.84 6.03 7.37
N SER A 192 -18.99 6.77 8.07
CA SER A 192 -19.38 7.95 8.83
C SER A 192 -18.23 8.92 8.99
N ARG A 193 -18.51 10.22 9.05
CA ARG A 193 -17.53 11.26 9.37
C ARG A 193 -18.13 12.33 10.27
N LYS A 194 -17.33 12.86 11.18
CA LYS A 194 -17.71 13.98 12.07
C LYS A 194 -16.53 14.93 12.20
N SER A 195 -16.82 16.24 12.19
CA SER A 195 -15.86 17.27 12.56
C SER A 195 -16.33 17.98 13.83
N SER A 196 -15.39 18.41 14.67
CA SER A 196 -15.67 19.25 15.83
C SER A 196 -15.22 20.69 15.58
N ALA A 197 -15.82 21.63 16.31
CA ALA A 197 -15.43 23.04 16.28
C ALA A 197 -13.96 23.28 16.69
N HIS A 198 -13.32 22.30 17.34
CA HIS A 198 -11.91 22.35 17.75
C HIS A 198 -10.96 21.68 16.76
N GLY A 199 -11.40 21.43 15.52
CA GLY A 199 -10.55 20.89 14.46
C GLY A 199 -10.26 19.39 14.57
N ARG A 200 -11.00 18.64 15.39
CA ARG A 200 -10.91 17.17 15.41
C ARG A 200 -11.78 16.61 14.29
N PHE A 201 -11.21 15.76 13.44
CA PHE A 201 -11.94 14.98 12.46
C PHE A 201 -11.96 13.51 12.89
N THR A 202 -13.11 12.86 12.82
CA THR A 202 -13.26 11.42 13.06
C THR A 202 -13.94 10.77 11.89
N CYS A 203 -13.46 9.61 11.46
CA CYS A 203 -13.99 8.90 10.32
C CYS A 203 -14.01 7.38 10.56
N GLU A 204 -15.09 6.76 10.12
CA GLU A 204 -15.23 5.32 9.99
C GLU A 204 -15.31 4.98 8.50
N CYS A 205 -14.54 4.01 8.07
CA CYS A 205 -14.48 3.61 6.67
C CYS A 205 -14.14 2.13 6.51
N SER A 206 -14.47 1.57 5.34
CA SER A 206 -13.99 0.26 4.91
C SER A 206 -13.09 0.41 3.69
N VAL A 207 -12.02 -0.39 3.65
CA VAL A 207 -11.10 -0.46 2.52
C VAL A 207 -11.09 -1.89 1.98
N GLY A 208 -11.61 -2.07 0.78
CA GLY A 208 -11.67 -3.34 0.06
C GLY A 208 -10.54 -3.50 -0.94
N PHE A 209 -10.06 -4.73 -1.08
CA PHE A 209 -9.08 -5.15 -2.09
C PHE A 209 -9.75 -6.04 -3.12
N ASP A 210 -9.98 -5.50 -4.32
CA ASP A 210 -10.62 -6.21 -5.40
C ASP A 210 -9.58 -6.68 -6.42
N GLN A 211 -9.60 -7.98 -6.70
CA GLN A 211 -8.77 -8.61 -7.73
C GLN A 211 -9.65 -9.50 -8.59
N THR A 212 -9.50 -9.39 -9.91
CA THR A 212 -10.30 -10.13 -10.91
C THR A 212 -11.82 -10.06 -10.68
N GLY A 213 -12.33 -8.88 -10.30
CA GLY A 213 -13.76 -8.66 -10.07
C GLY A 213 -14.31 -9.23 -8.77
N THR A 214 -13.45 -9.69 -7.85
CA THR A 214 -13.86 -10.27 -6.56
C THR A 214 -13.14 -9.60 -5.40
N ARG A 215 -13.87 -9.36 -4.31
CA ARG A 215 -13.31 -8.87 -3.05
C ARG A 215 -12.47 -9.96 -2.40
N LYS A 216 -11.17 -9.70 -2.24
CA LYS A 216 -10.21 -10.64 -1.63
C LYS A 216 -9.99 -10.38 -0.14
N ALA A 217 -9.96 -9.11 0.25
CA ALA A 217 -9.80 -8.70 1.64
C ALA A 217 -10.53 -7.38 1.89
N GLU A 218 -10.91 -7.16 3.14
CA GLU A 218 -11.51 -5.91 3.61
C GLU A 218 -10.91 -5.50 4.95
N VAL A 219 -10.64 -4.20 5.10
CA VAL A 219 -10.09 -3.59 6.31
C VAL A 219 -11.03 -2.48 6.76
N GLY A 220 -11.64 -2.64 7.92
CA GLY A 220 -12.43 -1.59 8.59
C GLY A 220 -11.54 -0.74 9.50
N PHE A 221 -11.71 0.57 9.44
CA PHE A 221 -11.01 1.53 10.29
C PHE A 221 -11.99 2.47 10.99
N SER A 222 -11.73 2.75 12.26
CA SER A 222 -12.14 3.99 12.91
C SER A 222 -10.88 4.80 13.23
N PHE A 223 -10.79 6.02 12.74
CA PHE A 223 -9.62 6.88 12.95
C PHE A 223 -10.01 8.32 13.29
N SER A 224 -9.07 9.02 13.93
CA SER A 224 -9.17 10.45 14.23
C SER A 224 -7.95 11.20 13.72
N VAL A 225 -8.17 12.41 13.22
CA VAL A 225 -7.13 13.35 12.82
C VAL A 225 -7.09 14.52 13.79
N TYR A 226 -5.88 14.85 14.23
CA TYR A 226 -5.59 15.87 15.22
C TYR A 226 -4.47 16.80 14.74
N ASP A 227 -4.36 17.95 15.42
CA ASP A 227 -3.19 18.81 15.33
C ASP A 227 -1.98 18.08 15.92
N LEU A 228 -0.84 18.13 15.22
CA LEU A 228 0.38 17.46 15.65
C LEU A 228 0.82 17.92 17.06
N ASN A 229 0.77 19.22 17.37
CA ASN A 229 1.20 19.72 18.68
C ASN A 229 0.28 19.25 19.80
N TYR A 230 -1.02 19.10 19.51
CA TYR A 230 -1.95 18.50 20.46
C TYR A 230 -1.56 17.06 20.80
N ILE A 231 -1.28 16.23 19.80
CA ILE A 231 -0.92 14.83 20.01
C ILE A 231 0.44 14.68 20.68
N THR A 232 1.45 15.43 20.25
CA THR A 232 2.79 15.37 20.87
C THR A 232 2.73 15.63 22.37
N ARG A 233 1.96 16.64 22.81
CA ARG A 233 1.75 16.89 24.24
C ARG A 233 1.06 15.73 24.94
N LYS A 234 0.01 15.17 24.34
CA LYS A 234 -0.74 14.05 24.91
C LYS A 234 0.09 12.77 25.00
N GLU A 235 0.93 12.50 24.01
CA GLU A 235 1.87 11.39 24.01
C GLU A 235 2.89 11.53 25.13
N CYS A 236 3.48 12.72 25.31
CA CYS A 236 4.39 13.00 26.43
C CYS A 236 3.71 12.82 27.79
N GLU A 237 2.48 13.33 27.96
CA GLU A 237 1.70 13.16 29.19
C GLU A 237 1.47 11.68 29.51
N GLN A 238 1.03 10.88 28.53
CA GLN A 238 0.76 9.45 28.73
C GLN A 238 2.04 8.64 28.94
N ALA A 239 3.12 8.97 28.24
CA ALA A 239 4.42 8.34 28.43
C ALA A 239 4.94 8.59 29.86
N ALA A 240 4.83 9.81 30.37
CA ALA A 240 5.24 10.15 31.74
C ALA A 240 4.40 9.41 32.79
N GLN A 241 3.08 9.30 32.57
CA GLN A 241 2.19 8.54 33.45
C GLN A 241 2.53 7.04 33.45
N CYS A 242 2.73 6.45 32.26
CA CYS A 242 3.12 5.05 32.11
C CYS A 242 4.47 4.77 32.80
N HIS A 243 5.45 5.64 32.58
CA HIS A 243 6.76 5.57 33.23
C HIS A 243 6.65 5.61 34.75
N GLN A 244 5.90 6.57 35.31
CA GLN A 244 5.72 6.68 36.75
C GLN A 244 5.01 5.47 37.35
N HIS A 245 3.96 4.96 36.69
CA HIS A 245 3.28 3.73 37.13
C HIS A 245 4.21 2.52 37.11
N TYR A 246 5.04 2.39 36.07
CA TYR A 246 6.01 1.30 35.97
C TYR A 246 7.07 1.38 37.07
N LEU A 247 7.58 2.57 37.39
CA LEU A 247 8.51 2.77 38.51
C LEU A 247 7.88 2.36 39.85
N VAL A 248 6.61 2.70 40.08
CA VAL A 248 5.91 2.28 41.30
C VAL A 248 5.73 0.76 41.34
N SER A 249 5.42 0.10 40.21
CA SER A 249 5.26 -1.37 40.18
C SER A 249 6.56 -2.12 40.47
N ILE A 250 7.72 -1.61 40.02
CA ILE A 250 9.02 -2.23 40.34
C ILE A 250 9.42 -2.02 41.80
N GLU A 251 9.07 -0.88 42.42
CA GLU A 251 9.37 -0.58 43.82
C GLU A 251 8.50 -1.39 44.79
N GLN A 252 7.28 -1.74 44.39
CA GLN A 252 6.34 -2.51 45.19
C GLN A 252 6.59 -4.03 45.17
N GLY A 253 7.62 -4.49 44.43
CA GLY A 253 7.96 -5.92 44.36
C GLY A 253 7.05 -6.75 43.46
N ASP A 254 6.15 -6.12 42.69
CA ASP A 254 5.34 -6.78 41.67
C ASP A 254 6.13 -7.06 40.37
N GLY A 255 7.46 -6.87 40.40
CA GLY A 255 8.36 -7.26 39.33
C GLY A 255 8.52 -8.77 39.26
N ASP A 256 7.59 -9.44 38.56
CA ASP A 256 7.73 -10.78 37.96
C ASP A 256 8.81 -11.70 38.60
N GLU A 257 8.52 -12.23 39.80
CA GLU A 257 9.04 -13.54 40.24
C GLU A 257 8.25 -14.71 39.59
N HIS A 258 7.73 -14.52 38.37
CA HIS A 258 7.11 -15.59 37.59
C HIS A 258 8.07 -16.21 36.57
N ARG A 259 8.85 -17.17 37.11
CA ARG A 259 9.13 -18.49 36.53
C ARG A 259 9.61 -18.51 35.08
N LEU A 260 10.91 -18.32 34.90
CA LEU A 260 11.66 -19.02 33.86
C LEU A 260 11.92 -20.47 34.35
N PHE A 261 11.04 -21.40 33.96
CA PHE A 261 11.38 -22.81 33.79
C PHE A 261 11.15 -23.18 32.33
#